data_AF-A0AA92IES0-F1
#
_entry.id   AF-A0AA92IES0-F1
#
_cell.length_a   1.000
_cell.length_b   1.000
_cell.length_c   1.000
_cell.angle_alpha   90.00
_cell.angle_beta   90.00
_cell.angle_gamma   90.00
#
_symmetry.space_group_name_H-M   'P 1'
#
loop_
_entity.id
_entity.type
_entity.pdbx_description
1 polymer ?
#
loop_
_entity_poly.entity_id
_entity_poly.type
_entity_poly.pdbx_seq_one_letter_code
_entity_poly.pdbx_strand_id
1 'polypeptide(L)'
;MKLTRKKIAIGAAALVVGAAAIVQLVWHPFGRTHALRAREVKLDLTLPDALIDSQSLSQLPRDVLRVPLLRDVLTEDFVAYYESNDDRLSVAGALRRLAYEQKLDLAETVLKHVFDEPARVMLWRGPDDKLRYWVLSMQRNGLAKALEAVGTVAAGDAQLSKVADALGDSGAPVYALKLGGTRSILIASKGDRLIALSEPGILLDKEGKPMATQAKALAALLSDDAGQHNVQGKAFALPTAEPAGHHVLVSANYLSFGYQQFFPGIEALRFDFGTGVSGNGWKSAALIDPDRLAGKWDSAALWHALPADPAACATLPVDWKAAGTLLRSVAGEAKEIADAAARVGDAFTGPAAACWYGKSSLVAPLFVARLASAQQAEAVKPALGALFGQIVGAYEAKAQADQADGKVDDKAGAYKRLPVTTRPGPASATLWQRPVSARYGTARSAGAPFAAQLSADRYFPVTLAVAGDVVVFSPDARLVDDALAVLAKRFPAVADSLPRLSNGGAGRIVLTMTPASLAPLIRREAGAALPADQEAVFLNAAQTHLFPKLKALARYAPVSLALEGTVPSSRGWMPVAWLSGARGLPAGGDGTPPAAEAPADAAPAEVAAAPAPTDNADTQ
;
A
#
# COMPACT_ATOMS: atom_id res chain seq x y z
N MET A 1 -84.63 -6.74 8.68
CA MET A 1 -84.16 -7.55 7.51
C MET A 1 -83.32 -8.72 8.04
N LYS A 2 -83.79 -9.96 7.86
CA LYS A 2 -83.08 -11.18 8.30
C LYS A 2 -82.03 -11.53 7.24
N LEU A 3 -80.74 -11.35 7.56
CA LEU A 3 -79.63 -11.81 6.72
C LEU A 3 -79.66 -13.35 6.69
N THR A 4 -80.00 -13.91 5.53
CA THR A 4 -80.09 -15.36 5.32
C THR A 4 -78.70 -16.00 5.40
N ARG A 5 -78.62 -17.25 5.89
CA ARG A 5 -77.35 -18.00 6.08
C ARG A 5 -76.44 -18.00 4.83
N LYS A 6 -77.01 -17.87 3.63
CA LYS A 6 -76.27 -17.72 2.36
C LYS A 6 -75.49 -16.40 2.25
N LYS A 7 -76.01 -15.28 2.79
CA LYS A 7 -75.31 -13.99 2.82
C LYS A 7 -74.22 -13.94 3.91
N ILE A 8 -74.37 -14.69 4.99
CA ILE A 8 -73.33 -14.88 6.01
C ILE A 8 -72.19 -15.76 5.46
N ALA A 9 -72.50 -16.81 4.70
CA ALA A 9 -71.49 -17.65 4.06
C ALA A 9 -70.68 -16.92 2.98
N ILE A 10 -71.33 -16.05 2.17
CA ILE A 10 -70.64 -15.23 1.17
C ILE A 10 -69.82 -14.12 1.84
N GLY A 11 -70.32 -13.52 2.93
CA GLY A 11 -69.56 -12.55 3.73
C GLY A 11 -68.34 -13.17 4.43
N ALA A 12 -68.45 -14.39 4.95
CA ALA A 12 -67.35 -15.13 5.57
C ALA A 12 -66.33 -15.63 4.52
N ALA A 13 -66.77 -16.06 3.34
CA ALA A 13 -65.87 -16.43 2.25
C ALA A 13 -65.12 -15.21 1.69
N ALA A 14 -65.78 -14.04 1.58
CA ALA A 14 -65.11 -12.80 1.18
C ALA A 14 -64.13 -12.29 2.25
N LEU A 15 -64.43 -12.51 3.54
CA LEU A 15 -63.51 -12.20 4.64
C LEU A 15 -62.34 -13.19 4.72
N VAL A 16 -62.53 -14.46 4.38
CA VAL A 16 -61.45 -15.47 4.35
C VAL A 16 -60.60 -15.34 3.08
N VAL A 17 -61.17 -15.01 1.92
CA VAL A 17 -60.40 -14.70 0.70
C VAL A 17 -59.73 -13.34 0.82
N GLY A 18 -60.40 -12.35 1.42
CA GLY A 18 -59.81 -11.05 1.75
C GLY A 18 -58.71 -11.18 2.81
N ALA A 19 -58.91 -11.98 3.85
CA ALA A 19 -57.89 -12.25 4.86
C ALA A 19 -56.78 -13.16 4.32
N ALA A 20 -57.03 -14.09 3.40
CA ALA A 20 -56.00 -14.88 2.75
C ALA A 20 -55.19 -14.06 1.74
N ALA A 21 -55.83 -13.11 1.04
CA ALA A 21 -55.15 -12.15 0.17
C ALA A 21 -54.34 -11.13 0.99
N ILE A 22 -54.87 -10.66 2.14
CA ILE A 22 -54.15 -9.78 3.07
C ILE A 22 -53.05 -10.55 3.81
N VAL A 23 -53.26 -11.80 4.23
CA VAL A 23 -52.23 -12.66 4.81
C VAL A 23 -51.19 -13.03 3.75
N GLN A 24 -51.53 -13.27 2.49
CA GLN A 24 -50.52 -13.37 1.43
C GLN A 24 -49.81 -12.05 1.17
N LEU A 25 -50.47 -10.89 1.24
CA LEU A 25 -49.81 -9.58 1.05
C LEU A 25 -48.94 -9.17 2.26
N VAL A 26 -49.28 -9.63 3.47
CA VAL A 26 -48.67 -9.25 4.75
C VAL A 26 -47.69 -10.31 5.25
N TRP A 27 -47.82 -11.59 4.85
CA TRP A 27 -46.87 -12.70 5.11
C TRP A 27 -46.05 -13.15 3.88
N HIS A 28 -46.30 -12.62 2.67
CA HIS A 28 -45.26 -12.50 1.62
C HIS A 28 -44.71 -11.08 1.47
N PRO A 29 -44.12 -10.45 2.50
CA PRO A 29 -43.18 -9.35 2.28
C PRO A 29 -41.84 -9.87 1.72
N PHE A 30 -41.62 -11.19 1.69
CA PHE A 30 -40.36 -11.85 1.31
C PHE A 30 -40.18 -12.11 -0.21
N GLY A 31 -41.11 -11.68 -1.05
CA GLY A 31 -40.98 -11.75 -2.52
C GLY A 31 -40.50 -10.47 -3.18
N ARG A 32 -40.27 -9.39 -2.42
CA ARG A 32 -39.56 -8.23 -2.95
C ARG A 32 -38.10 -8.43 -2.61
N THR A 33 -37.32 -8.85 -3.61
CA THR A 33 -35.89 -8.56 -3.64
C THR A 33 -35.77 -7.08 -3.31
N HIS A 34 -35.39 -6.74 -2.07
CA HIS A 34 -34.89 -5.40 -1.80
C HIS A 34 -33.77 -5.25 -2.79
N ALA A 35 -33.99 -4.45 -3.84
CA ALA A 35 -33.01 -4.23 -4.86
C ALA A 35 -31.75 -3.80 -4.11
N LEU A 36 -30.77 -4.70 -4.05
CA LEU A 36 -29.44 -4.37 -3.60
C LEU A 36 -29.08 -3.20 -4.50
N ARG A 37 -28.96 -2.01 -3.92
CA ARG A 37 -28.48 -0.85 -4.66
C ARG A 37 -26.98 -1.06 -4.85
N ALA A 38 -26.64 -2.05 -5.66
CA ALA A 38 -25.29 -2.37 -6.06
C ALA A 38 -24.83 -1.23 -6.96
N ARG A 39 -23.80 -0.52 -6.52
CA ARG A 39 -23.05 0.33 -7.44
C ARG A 39 -22.13 -0.60 -8.21
N GLU A 40 -22.35 -0.73 -9.51
CA GLU A 40 -21.51 -1.54 -10.40
C GLU A 40 -20.02 -1.22 -10.15
N VAL A 41 -19.23 -2.27 -9.87
CA VAL A 41 -17.78 -2.17 -9.68
C VAL A 41 -17.10 -2.85 -10.87
N LYS A 42 -16.36 -2.07 -11.66
CA LYS A 42 -15.55 -2.61 -12.76
C LYS A 42 -14.19 -3.05 -12.21
N LEU A 43 -14.05 -4.35 -12.00
CA LEU A 43 -12.79 -4.99 -11.60
C LEU A 43 -12.32 -5.92 -12.73
N ASP A 44 -11.02 -5.90 -13.00
CA ASP A 44 -10.38 -7.01 -13.70
C ASP A 44 -10.16 -8.14 -12.68
N LEU A 45 -11.02 -9.14 -12.71
CA LEU A 45 -10.95 -10.27 -11.77
C LEU A 45 -9.74 -11.19 -12.01
N THR A 46 -8.96 -10.98 -13.08
CA THR A 46 -7.76 -11.77 -13.37
C THR A 46 -6.52 -11.24 -12.62
N LEU A 47 -6.46 -9.93 -12.39
CA LEU A 47 -5.29 -9.24 -11.83
C LEU A 47 -5.68 -8.44 -10.58
N PRO A 48 -5.72 -9.09 -9.39
CA PRO A 48 -5.89 -8.39 -8.13
C PRO A 48 -4.69 -7.50 -7.78
N ASP A 49 -4.94 -6.43 -7.03
CA ASP A 49 -3.89 -5.54 -6.51
C ASP A 49 -3.05 -6.22 -5.42
N ALA A 50 -3.65 -7.14 -4.67
CA ALA A 50 -2.97 -8.02 -3.71
C ALA A 50 -3.66 -9.40 -3.66
N LEU A 51 -2.90 -10.44 -3.35
CA LEU A 51 -3.44 -11.80 -3.24
C LEU A 51 -2.77 -12.54 -2.08
N ILE A 52 -3.58 -13.24 -1.31
CA ILE A 52 -3.16 -14.13 -0.24
C ILE A 52 -3.48 -15.54 -0.71
N ASP A 53 -2.47 -16.39 -0.83
CA ASP A 53 -2.62 -17.82 -1.12
C ASP A 53 -2.17 -18.59 0.11
N SER A 54 -3.08 -19.32 0.74
CA SER A 54 -2.86 -19.80 2.11
C SER A 54 -3.25 -21.27 2.22
N GLN A 55 -2.41 -22.05 2.88
CA GLN A 55 -2.75 -23.40 3.33
C GLN A 55 -3.85 -23.38 4.40
N SER A 56 -3.88 -22.33 5.25
CA SER A 56 -4.86 -22.14 6.32
C SER A 56 -4.96 -20.65 6.66
N LEU A 57 -6.06 -20.00 6.31
CA LEU A 57 -6.24 -18.58 6.62
C LEU A 57 -6.28 -18.29 8.13
N SER A 58 -6.70 -19.26 8.93
CA SER A 58 -6.73 -19.14 10.39
C SER A 58 -5.33 -19.10 11.03
N GLN A 59 -4.33 -19.68 10.37
CA GLN A 59 -2.94 -19.74 10.86
C GLN A 59 -2.11 -18.53 10.41
N LEU A 60 -2.46 -17.91 9.28
CA LEU A 60 -1.73 -16.78 8.69
C LEU A 60 -1.38 -15.67 9.70
N PRO A 61 -2.30 -15.17 10.54
CA PRO A 61 -1.97 -14.07 11.45
C PRO A 61 -0.91 -14.44 12.47
N ARG A 62 -0.97 -15.68 12.99
CA ARG A 62 0.05 -16.21 13.91
C ARG A 62 1.41 -16.32 13.23
N ASP A 63 1.44 -16.82 12.00
CA ASP A 63 2.69 -17.00 11.25
C ASP A 63 3.31 -15.66 10.81
N VAL A 64 2.51 -14.65 10.49
CA VAL A 64 2.98 -13.28 10.24
C VAL A 64 3.61 -12.68 11.50
N LEU A 65 3.01 -12.89 12.67
CA LEU A 65 3.51 -12.39 13.95
C LEU A 65 4.75 -13.14 14.46
N ARG A 66 5.18 -14.22 13.81
CA ARG A 66 6.50 -14.84 14.09
C ARG A 66 7.66 -13.97 13.64
N VAL A 67 7.45 -13.06 12.69
CA VAL A 67 8.48 -12.09 12.27
C VAL A 67 8.60 -10.99 13.33
N PRO A 68 9.75 -10.82 14.01
CA PRO A 68 9.88 -9.86 15.12
C PRO A 68 9.51 -8.43 14.73
N LEU A 69 9.96 -7.98 13.55
CA LEU A 69 9.64 -6.66 13.01
C LEU A 69 8.11 -6.47 12.86
N LEU A 70 7.42 -7.46 12.31
CA LEU A 70 5.98 -7.37 12.09
C LEU A 70 5.21 -7.49 13.40
N ARG A 71 5.67 -8.33 14.35
CA ARG A 71 5.09 -8.41 15.70
C ARG A 71 5.12 -7.06 16.40
N ASP A 72 6.26 -6.38 16.37
CA ASP A 72 6.44 -5.12 17.09
C ASP A 72 5.71 -3.93 16.43
N VAL A 73 5.52 -3.98 15.10
CA VAL A 73 4.85 -2.90 14.33
C VAL A 73 3.35 -3.15 14.15
N LEU A 74 2.95 -4.37 13.79
CA LEU A 74 1.54 -4.71 13.65
C LEU A 74 0.91 -4.85 15.03
N THR A 75 1.54 -5.53 16.00
CA THR A 75 1.02 -5.89 17.34
C THR A 75 -0.13 -6.90 17.31
N GLU A 76 -0.24 -7.73 18.34
CA GLU A 76 -1.32 -8.72 18.49
C GLU A 76 -2.70 -8.04 18.58
N ASP A 77 -2.80 -6.91 19.30
CA ASP A 77 -4.06 -6.16 19.42
C ASP A 77 -4.59 -5.63 18.08
N PHE A 78 -3.70 -5.25 17.17
CA PHE A 78 -4.10 -4.85 15.82
C PHE A 78 -4.65 -6.03 15.02
N VAL A 79 -3.99 -7.19 15.09
CA VAL A 79 -4.46 -8.40 14.43
C VAL A 79 -5.81 -8.82 15.01
N ALA A 80 -5.94 -8.86 16.34
CA ALA A 80 -7.18 -9.15 17.04
C ALA A 80 -8.29 -8.15 16.70
N TYR A 81 -7.97 -6.86 16.57
CA TYR A 81 -8.92 -5.84 16.14
C TYR A 81 -9.45 -6.09 14.72
N TYR A 82 -8.59 -6.46 13.77
CA TYR A 82 -9.02 -6.75 12.39
C TYR A 82 -9.75 -8.11 12.25
N GLU A 83 -9.41 -9.09 13.09
CA GLU A 83 -10.14 -10.36 13.17
C GLU A 83 -11.52 -10.24 13.82
N SER A 84 -11.67 -9.36 14.81
CA SER A 84 -12.90 -9.22 15.61
C SER A 84 -13.83 -8.11 15.14
N ASN A 85 -13.36 -7.16 14.33
CA ASN A 85 -14.17 -6.04 13.88
C ASN A 85 -14.92 -6.39 12.58
N ASP A 86 -16.25 -6.28 12.63
CA ASP A 86 -17.17 -6.49 11.51
C ASP A 86 -16.91 -5.53 10.33
N ASP A 87 -16.25 -4.40 10.58
CA ASP A 87 -16.09 -3.34 9.58
C ASP A 87 -14.98 -3.58 8.54
N ARG A 88 -14.01 -4.48 8.82
CA ARG A 88 -12.72 -4.53 8.09
C ARG A 88 -12.12 -5.94 7.92
N LEU A 89 -12.78 -6.77 7.11
CA LEU A 89 -12.36 -8.10 6.60
C LEU A 89 -12.76 -9.34 7.39
N SER A 90 -13.51 -9.23 8.49
CA SER A 90 -13.89 -10.44 9.22
C SER A 90 -15.12 -11.12 8.59
N VAL A 91 -14.90 -11.92 7.53
CA VAL A 91 -15.85 -12.99 7.16
C VAL A 91 -16.10 -13.86 8.40
N ALA A 92 -15.08 -14.03 9.25
CA ALA A 92 -15.20 -14.60 10.58
C ALA A 92 -16.15 -13.82 11.53
N GLY A 93 -16.04 -12.50 11.69
CA GLY A 93 -16.93 -11.71 12.57
C GLY A 93 -18.38 -11.73 12.08
N ALA A 94 -18.56 -11.56 10.77
CA ALA A 94 -19.83 -11.75 10.07
C ALA A 94 -20.49 -13.12 10.36
N LEU A 95 -19.72 -14.20 10.28
CA LEU A 95 -20.19 -15.56 10.55
C LEU A 95 -20.41 -15.82 12.05
N ARG A 96 -19.60 -15.24 12.96
CA ARG A 96 -19.81 -15.32 14.42
C ARG A 96 -21.12 -14.67 14.82
N ARG A 97 -21.43 -13.51 14.26
CA ARG A 97 -22.68 -12.81 14.50
C ARG A 97 -23.89 -13.63 14.05
N LEU A 98 -23.81 -14.24 12.86
CA LEU A 98 -24.86 -15.14 12.36
C LEU A 98 -25.06 -16.35 13.29
N ALA A 99 -23.97 -16.94 13.80
CA ALA A 99 -24.05 -18.04 14.74
C ALA A 99 -24.68 -17.63 16.08
N TYR A 100 -24.33 -16.45 16.60
CA TYR A 100 -24.87 -15.91 17.84
C TYR A 100 -26.36 -15.52 17.72
N GLU A 101 -26.75 -14.82 16.65
CA GLU A 101 -28.13 -14.37 16.45
C GLU A 101 -29.10 -15.53 16.18
N GLN A 102 -28.64 -16.63 15.58
CA GLN A 102 -29.45 -17.81 15.29
C GLN A 102 -29.37 -18.92 16.36
N LYS A 103 -28.73 -18.65 17.52
CA LYS A 103 -28.48 -19.66 18.58
C LYS A 103 -27.84 -20.94 18.03
N LEU A 104 -26.98 -20.81 17.03
CA LEU A 104 -26.22 -21.92 16.50
C LEU A 104 -25.06 -22.20 17.44
N ASP A 105 -24.96 -23.42 17.96
CA ASP A 105 -23.87 -23.89 18.84
C ASP A 105 -22.50 -23.99 18.10
N LEU A 106 -22.38 -23.36 16.93
CA LEU A 106 -21.31 -23.51 15.94
C LEU A 106 -20.19 -22.44 16.06
N ALA A 107 -20.31 -21.43 16.92
CA ALA A 107 -19.66 -20.13 16.71
C ALA A 107 -18.10 -20.10 16.76
N GLU A 108 -17.42 -21.02 17.45
CA GLU A 108 -15.95 -20.96 17.58
C GLU A 108 -15.19 -22.11 16.92
N THR A 109 -15.64 -23.35 17.09
CA THR A 109 -14.94 -24.53 16.55
C THR A 109 -15.14 -24.66 15.04
N VAL A 110 -16.34 -24.35 14.55
CA VAL A 110 -16.66 -24.44 13.10
C VAL A 110 -15.97 -23.32 12.35
N LEU A 111 -15.86 -22.12 12.94
CA LEU A 111 -15.18 -21.01 12.31
C LEU A 111 -13.67 -21.26 12.16
N LYS A 112 -13.04 -21.82 13.20
CA LYS A 112 -11.65 -22.27 13.13
C LYS A 112 -11.48 -23.31 12.03
N HIS A 113 -12.36 -24.32 11.96
CA HIS A 113 -12.28 -25.35 10.91
C HIS A 113 -12.59 -24.83 9.49
N VAL A 114 -13.50 -23.87 9.32
CA VAL A 114 -13.84 -23.28 8.01
C VAL A 114 -12.65 -22.53 7.41
N PHE A 115 -11.86 -21.84 8.24
CA PHE A 115 -10.70 -21.08 7.78
C PHE A 115 -9.37 -21.82 7.95
N ASP A 116 -9.39 -23.07 8.40
CA ASP A 116 -8.20 -23.93 8.46
C ASP A 116 -7.92 -24.67 7.15
N GLU A 117 -8.78 -24.49 6.15
CA GLU A 117 -8.63 -25.07 4.82
C GLU A 117 -7.85 -24.15 3.86
N PRO A 118 -7.29 -24.73 2.78
CA PRO A 118 -6.65 -23.97 1.72
C PRO A 118 -7.59 -22.95 1.11
N ALA A 119 -7.13 -21.70 1.08
CA ALA A 119 -7.94 -20.59 0.62
C ALA A 119 -7.09 -19.47 0.03
N ARG A 120 -7.71 -18.79 -0.93
CA ARG A 120 -7.16 -17.66 -1.64
C ARG A 120 -8.03 -16.43 -1.46
N VAL A 121 -7.43 -15.33 -1.01
CA VAL A 121 -8.07 -14.03 -0.92
C VAL A 121 -7.47 -13.11 -1.97
N MET A 122 -8.29 -12.63 -2.89
CA MET A 122 -7.91 -11.67 -3.92
C MET A 122 -8.47 -10.31 -3.54
N LEU A 123 -7.66 -9.25 -3.60
CA LEU A 123 -8.03 -7.91 -3.16
C LEU A 123 -7.80 -6.87 -4.25
N TRP A 124 -8.71 -5.92 -4.36
CA TRP A 124 -8.66 -4.79 -5.29
C TRP A 124 -8.90 -3.46 -4.56
N ARG A 125 -8.34 -2.40 -5.14
CA ARG A 125 -8.55 -1.02 -4.70
C ARG A 125 -10.01 -0.58 -4.84
N GLY A 126 -10.47 0.13 -3.82
CA GLY A 126 -11.67 0.94 -3.86
C GLY A 126 -11.42 2.33 -4.45
N PRO A 127 -12.48 3.18 -4.51
CA PRO A 127 -12.37 4.55 -4.99
C PRO A 127 -11.43 5.45 -4.15
N ASP A 128 -11.05 5.00 -2.96
CA ASP A 128 -10.11 5.67 -2.04
C ASP A 128 -8.69 5.08 -2.12
N ASP A 129 -8.38 4.31 -3.17
CA ASP A 129 -7.11 3.62 -3.41
C ASP A 129 -6.68 2.63 -2.32
N LYS A 130 -7.57 2.31 -1.37
CA LYS A 130 -7.34 1.28 -0.35
C LYS A 130 -7.85 -0.07 -0.85
N LEU A 131 -7.20 -1.15 -0.45
CA LEU A 131 -7.73 -2.50 -0.67
C LEU A 131 -9.07 -2.61 0.06
N ARG A 132 -10.15 -2.74 -0.71
CA ARG A 132 -11.53 -2.68 -0.22
C ARG A 132 -12.36 -3.84 -0.73
N TYR A 133 -12.27 -4.09 -2.04
CA TYR A 133 -13.00 -5.18 -2.66
C TYR A 133 -12.19 -6.45 -2.51
N TRP A 134 -12.84 -7.53 -2.12
CA TRP A 134 -12.19 -8.82 -2.02
C TRP A 134 -13.08 -9.97 -2.50
N VAL A 135 -12.42 -10.98 -3.03
CA VAL A 135 -13.00 -12.28 -3.38
C VAL A 135 -12.23 -13.34 -2.63
N LEU A 136 -12.94 -14.13 -1.83
CA LEU A 136 -12.42 -15.32 -1.19
C LEU A 136 -12.79 -16.53 -2.05
N SER A 137 -11.84 -17.39 -2.34
CA SER A 137 -12.04 -18.71 -2.94
C SER A 137 -11.41 -19.75 -2.02
N MET A 138 -12.14 -20.80 -1.67
CA MET A 138 -11.66 -21.81 -0.71
C MET A 138 -12.07 -23.22 -1.09
N GLN A 139 -11.24 -24.18 -0.69
CA GLN A 139 -11.62 -25.58 -0.61
C GLN A 139 -12.39 -25.84 0.68
N ARG A 140 -13.37 -26.73 0.62
CA ARG A 140 -14.24 -27.12 1.71
C ARG A 140 -14.08 -28.61 1.97
N ASN A 141 -12.94 -29.04 2.51
CA ASN A 141 -12.89 -30.41 3.00
C ASN A 141 -13.80 -30.51 4.25
N GLY A 142 -14.78 -31.40 4.23
CA GLY A 142 -15.67 -31.66 5.38
C GLY A 142 -16.82 -30.67 5.64
N LEU A 143 -16.86 -29.50 4.98
CA LEU A 143 -17.92 -28.49 5.20
C LEU A 143 -19.23 -28.78 4.42
N ALA A 144 -19.33 -29.87 3.65
CA ALA A 144 -20.52 -30.17 2.84
C ALA A 144 -21.84 -30.03 3.62
N LYS A 145 -21.86 -30.43 4.91
CA LYS A 145 -23.06 -30.40 5.76
C LYS A 145 -23.46 -29.02 6.32
N ALA A 146 -22.52 -28.08 6.50
CA ALA A 146 -22.82 -26.83 7.19
C ALA A 146 -23.58 -25.82 6.32
N LEU A 147 -23.33 -25.79 5.00
CA LEU A 147 -24.06 -24.90 4.08
C LEU A 147 -25.30 -25.53 3.45
N GLU A 148 -25.42 -26.87 3.43
CA GLU A 148 -26.72 -27.52 3.17
C GLU A 148 -27.76 -27.09 4.21
N ALA A 149 -27.34 -27.00 5.49
CA ALA A 149 -28.19 -26.48 6.57
C ALA A 149 -28.63 -25.02 6.33
N VAL A 150 -27.73 -24.17 5.79
CA VAL A 150 -28.05 -22.78 5.44
C VAL A 150 -29.04 -22.71 4.27
N GLY A 151 -28.94 -23.58 3.27
CA GLY A 151 -29.89 -23.67 2.16
C GLY A 151 -31.32 -24.05 2.60
N THR A 152 -31.45 -24.93 3.59
CA THR A 152 -32.77 -25.30 4.17
C THR A 152 -33.33 -24.26 5.15
N VAL A 153 -32.48 -23.46 5.80
CA VAL A 153 -32.89 -22.42 6.78
C VAL A 153 -33.15 -21.07 6.10
N ALA A 154 -32.61 -20.84 4.90
CA ALA A 154 -32.80 -19.62 4.10
C ALA A 154 -34.26 -19.33 3.68
N ALA A 155 -35.19 -20.27 3.86
CA ALA A 155 -36.59 -20.06 3.55
C ALA A 155 -37.33 -19.15 4.57
N GLY A 156 -36.71 -18.81 5.71
CA GLY A 156 -37.35 -18.04 6.79
C GLY A 156 -36.58 -16.83 7.35
N ASP A 157 -35.35 -16.54 6.87
CA ASP A 157 -34.49 -15.48 7.44
C ASP A 157 -34.45 -14.21 6.55
N ALA A 158 -34.54 -13.03 7.16
CA ALA A 158 -34.46 -11.73 6.49
C ALA A 158 -33.02 -11.30 6.13
N GLN A 159 -32.00 -11.99 6.67
CA GLN A 159 -30.60 -11.64 6.46
C GLN A 159 -29.94 -12.37 5.28
N LEU A 160 -30.43 -13.54 4.89
CA LEU A 160 -29.92 -14.30 3.75
C LEU A 160 -30.96 -14.36 2.64
N SER A 161 -30.60 -13.92 1.44
CA SER A 161 -31.52 -13.87 0.30
C SER A 161 -30.87 -14.44 -0.95
N LYS A 162 -31.59 -15.27 -1.70
CA LYS A 162 -31.11 -15.71 -3.02
C LYS A 162 -31.20 -14.55 -4.01
N VAL A 163 -30.08 -14.23 -4.67
CA VAL A 163 -29.98 -13.10 -5.61
C VAL A 163 -29.78 -13.54 -7.06
N ALA A 164 -29.33 -14.77 -7.29
CA ALA A 164 -29.30 -15.39 -8.61
C ALA A 164 -29.49 -16.90 -8.51
N ASP A 165 -30.18 -17.49 -9.48
CA ASP A 165 -30.37 -18.95 -9.57
C ASP A 165 -29.10 -19.69 -10.00
N ALA A 166 -28.22 -19.02 -10.75
CA ALA A 166 -26.96 -19.57 -11.21
C ALA A 166 -25.88 -18.49 -11.34
N LEU A 167 -24.65 -18.83 -10.95
CA LEU A 167 -23.45 -18.05 -11.18
C LEU A 167 -22.80 -18.48 -12.50
N GLY A 168 -23.05 -17.73 -13.56
CA GLY A 168 -22.52 -18.05 -14.90
C GLY A 168 -22.84 -19.49 -15.29
N ASP A 169 -21.86 -20.19 -15.87
CA ASP A 169 -22.01 -21.56 -16.33
C ASP A 169 -21.83 -22.62 -15.21
N SER A 170 -21.57 -22.18 -13.97
CA SER A 170 -21.34 -23.13 -12.86
C SER A 170 -22.61 -23.83 -12.40
N GLY A 171 -23.78 -23.20 -12.58
CA GLY A 171 -25.05 -23.65 -12.02
C GLY A 171 -25.20 -23.42 -10.52
N ALA A 172 -24.23 -22.78 -9.86
CA ALA A 172 -24.28 -22.54 -8.41
C ALA A 172 -25.21 -21.36 -8.08
N PRO A 173 -26.21 -21.52 -7.19
CA PRO A 173 -27.02 -20.40 -6.74
C PRO A 173 -26.17 -19.38 -5.97
N VAL A 174 -26.53 -18.11 -6.10
CA VAL A 174 -25.86 -17.00 -5.41
C VAL A 174 -26.77 -16.46 -4.32
N TYR A 175 -26.24 -16.37 -3.12
CA TYR A 175 -26.92 -15.84 -1.95
C TYR A 175 -26.24 -14.55 -1.49
N ALA A 176 -27.04 -13.57 -1.09
CA ALA A 176 -26.59 -12.36 -0.41
C ALA A 176 -26.84 -12.51 1.09
N LEU A 177 -25.77 -12.41 1.87
CA LEU A 177 -25.81 -12.33 3.33
C LEU A 177 -25.65 -10.87 3.76
N LYS A 178 -26.67 -10.31 4.40
CA LYS A 178 -26.68 -8.94 4.93
C LYS A 178 -25.94 -8.89 6.27
N LEU A 179 -24.87 -8.09 6.33
CA LEU A 179 -24.04 -7.93 7.54
C LEU A 179 -24.45 -6.71 8.38
N GLY A 180 -25.22 -5.79 7.80
CA GLY A 180 -25.68 -4.58 8.46
C GLY A 180 -26.64 -3.76 7.58
N GLY A 181 -26.89 -2.50 7.95
CA GLY A 181 -27.83 -1.63 7.22
C GLY A 181 -27.42 -1.34 5.77
N THR A 182 -26.12 -1.36 5.47
CA THR A 182 -25.55 -0.93 4.17
C THR A 182 -24.62 -1.95 3.52
N ARG A 183 -24.33 -3.08 4.18
CA ARG A 183 -23.36 -4.07 3.67
C ARG A 183 -23.98 -5.45 3.53
N SER A 184 -23.68 -6.08 2.40
CA SER A 184 -24.00 -7.47 2.13
C SER A 184 -22.79 -8.13 1.46
N ILE A 185 -22.52 -9.39 1.78
CA ILE A 185 -21.57 -10.23 1.05
C ILE A 185 -22.33 -11.19 0.16
N LEU A 186 -21.77 -11.55 -0.99
CA LEU A 186 -22.34 -12.61 -1.83
C LEU A 186 -21.58 -13.91 -1.62
N ILE A 187 -22.29 -15.03 -1.57
CA ILE A 187 -21.73 -16.37 -1.38
C ILE A 187 -22.30 -17.27 -2.46
N ALA A 188 -21.42 -18.06 -3.09
CA ALA A 188 -21.80 -19.13 -4.00
C ALA A 188 -20.92 -20.35 -3.74
N SER A 189 -21.48 -21.55 -3.89
CA SER A 189 -20.75 -22.79 -3.67
C SER A 189 -21.17 -23.88 -4.64
N LYS A 190 -20.22 -24.71 -5.04
CA LYS A 190 -20.42 -25.88 -5.91
C LYS A 190 -19.46 -26.98 -5.47
N GLY A 191 -19.98 -28.18 -5.21
CA GLY A 191 -19.18 -29.27 -4.65
C GLY A 191 -18.42 -28.82 -3.40
N ASP A 192 -17.12 -29.08 -3.36
CA ASP A 192 -16.22 -28.71 -2.26
C ASP A 192 -15.60 -27.32 -2.45
N ARG A 193 -16.16 -26.47 -3.31
CA ARG A 193 -15.67 -25.11 -3.56
C ARG A 193 -16.67 -24.08 -3.05
N LEU A 194 -16.14 -23.00 -2.48
CA LEU A 194 -16.91 -21.83 -2.12
C LEU A 194 -16.19 -20.56 -2.53
N ILE A 195 -16.98 -19.59 -2.97
CA ILE A 195 -16.54 -18.22 -3.12
C ILE A 195 -17.38 -17.29 -2.25
N ALA A 196 -16.74 -16.24 -1.73
CA ALA A 196 -17.42 -15.11 -1.09
C ALA A 196 -16.91 -13.78 -1.65
N LEU A 197 -17.82 -12.82 -1.85
CA LEU A 197 -17.55 -11.51 -2.42
C LEU A 197 -17.85 -10.44 -1.38
N SER A 198 -16.96 -9.46 -1.22
CA SER A 198 -17.09 -8.38 -0.25
C SER A 198 -18.27 -7.44 -0.50
N GLU A 199 -18.71 -7.32 -1.76
CA GLU A 199 -19.65 -6.31 -2.22
C GLU A 199 -20.51 -6.90 -3.36
N PRO A 200 -21.84 -6.70 -3.36
CA PRO A 200 -22.69 -7.25 -4.42
C PRO A 200 -22.38 -6.68 -5.81
N GLY A 201 -21.90 -5.44 -5.88
CA GLY A 201 -21.55 -4.76 -7.14
C GLY A 201 -20.37 -5.37 -7.91
N ILE A 202 -19.66 -6.34 -7.32
CA ILE A 202 -18.64 -7.15 -8.04
C ILE A 202 -19.31 -8.07 -9.07
N LEU A 203 -20.51 -8.59 -8.76
CA LEU A 203 -21.26 -9.50 -9.63
C LEU A 203 -22.49 -8.84 -10.24
N LEU A 204 -23.20 -8.00 -9.48
CA LEU A 204 -24.51 -7.47 -9.85
C LEU A 204 -24.39 -6.06 -10.45
N ASP A 205 -25.16 -5.79 -11.50
CA ASP A 205 -25.36 -4.45 -12.05
C ASP A 205 -26.26 -3.59 -11.15
N LYS A 206 -26.58 -2.37 -11.59
CA LYS A 206 -27.41 -1.42 -10.82
C LYS A 206 -28.85 -1.89 -10.66
N GLU A 207 -29.30 -2.77 -11.56
CA GLU A 207 -30.61 -3.40 -11.57
C GLU A 207 -30.63 -4.69 -10.72
N GLY A 208 -29.50 -5.08 -10.15
CA GLY A 208 -29.35 -6.27 -9.31
C GLY A 208 -29.20 -7.57 -10.10
N LYS A 209 -28.88 -7.52 -11.39
CA LYS A 209 -28.70 -8.69 -12.26
C LYS A 209 -27.22 -9.06 -12.39
N PRO A 210 -26.88 -10.37 -12.45
CA PRO A 210 -25.50 -10.80 -12.68
C PRO A 210 -24.94 -10.30 -14.02
N MET A 211 -23.79 -9.62 -13.97
CA MET A 211 -23.03 -9.22 -15.15
C MET A 211 -22.35 -10.44 -15.77
N ALA A 212 -22.63 -10.74 -17.04
CA ALA A 212 -22.18 -11.98 -17.69
C ALA A 212 -20.66 -12.22 -17.59
N THR A 213 -19.84 -11.20 -17.84
CA THR A 213 -18.36 -11.31 -17.77
C THR A 213 -17.89 -11.66 -16.36
N GLN A 214 -18.41 -10.98 -15.33
CA GLN A 214 -18.04 -11.23 -13.94
C GLN A 214 -18.58 -12.57 -13.45
N ALA A 215 -19.82 -12.92 -13.82
CA ALA A 215 -20.42 -14.20 -13.51
C ALA A 215 -19.59 -15.36 -14.07
N LYS A 216 -19.11 -15.26 -15.32
CA LYS A 216 -18.24 -16.27 -15.92
C LYS A 216 -16.89 -16.38 -15.22
N ALA A 217 -16.24 -15.26 -14.91
CA ALA A 217 -14.95 -15.25 -14.22
C ALA A 217 -15.04 -15.83 -12.80
N LEU A 218 -16.10 -15.49 -12.06
CA LEU A 218 -16.36 -16.02 -10.72
C LEU A 218 -16.79 -17.50 -10.75
N ALA A 219 -17.55 -17.92 -11.77
CA ALA A 219 -17.91 -19.32 -11.99
C ALA A 219 -16.68 -20.21 -12.20
N ALA A 220 -15.64 -19.70 -12.87
CA ALA A 220 -14.39 -20.43 -13.08
C ALA A 220 -13.67 -20.78 -11.76
N LEU A 221 -13.82 -19.95 -10.72
CA LEU A 221 -13.27 -20.22 -9.38
C LEU A 221 -13.96 -21.39 -8.66
N LEU A 222 -15.16 -21.76 -9.09
CA LEU A 222 -15.91 -22.93 -8.60
C LEU A 222 -15.70 -24.17 -9.48
N SER A 223 -14.82 -24.10 -10.49
CA SER A 223 -14.54 -25.22 -11.39
C SER A 223 -13.64 -26.26 -10.72
N ASP A 224 -13.89 -27.54 -10.99
CA ASP A 224 -13.00 -28.64 -10.59
C ASP A 224 -11.70 -28.67 -11.42
N ASP A 225 -11.67 -27.95 -12.55
CA ASP A 225 -10.48 -27.77 -13.38
C ASP A 225 -9.52 -26.76 -12.73
N ALA A 226 -8.37 -27.27 -12.27
CA ALA A 226 -7.31 -26.46 -11.68
C ALA A 226 -6.77 -25.36 -12.59
N GLY A 227 -6.81 -25.58 -13.91
CA GLY A 227 -6.43 -24.58 -14.88
C GLY A 227 -7.39 -23.39 -14.92
N GLN A 228 -8.68 -23.62 -14.65
CA GLN A 228 -9.73 -22.59 -14.66
C GLN A 228 -9.87 -21.86 -13.33
N HIS A 229 -9.73 -22.55 -12.20
CA HIS A 229 -9.83 -21.89 -10.90
C HIS A 229 -8.54 -21.22 -10.44
N ASN A 230 -7.38 -21.50 -11.06
CA ASN A 230 -6.09 -20.88 -10.71
C ASN A 230 -5.69 -19.70 -11.63
N VAL A 231 -6.64 -19.01 -12.27
CA VAL A 231 -6.34 -17.91 -13.22
C VAL A 231 -5.51 -16.80 -12.58
N GLN A 232 -5.84 -16.37 -11.36
CA GLN A 232 -5.13 -15.31 -10.66
C GLN A 232 -3.73 -15.76 -10.21
N GLY A 233 -3.59 -17.01 -9.77
CA GLY A 233 -2.27 -17.59 -9.45
C GLY A 233 -1.37 -17.62 -10.69
N LYS A 234 -1.90 -18.07 -11.83
CA LYS A 234 -1.20 -18.03 -13.13
C LYS A 234 -0.85 -16.61 -13.56
N ALA A 235 -1.75 -15.65 -13.33
CA ALA A 235 -1.50 -14.25 -13.63
C ALA A 235 -0.28 -13.70 -12.87
N PHE A 236 0.06 -14.25 -11.69
CA PHE A 236 1.26 -13.95 -10.92
C PHE A 236 2.37 -15.01 -11.01
N ALA A 237 2.32 -15.89 -12.02
CA ALA A 237 3.29 -16.98 -12.18
C ALA A 237 3.48 -17.84 -10.92
N LEU A 238 2.41 -18.04 -10.13
CA LEU A 238 2.43 -18.97 -9.01
C LEU A 238 2.26 -20.42 -9.51
N PRO A 239 2.85 -21.40 -8.80
CA PRO A 239 2.58 -22.81 -9.04
C PRO A 239 1.08 -23.13 -8.97
N THR A 240 0.66 -24.19 -9.66
CA THR A 240 -0.72 -24.72 -9.52
C THR A 240 -0.91 -25.50 -8.22
N ALA A 241 0.17 -26.04 -7.67
CA ALA A 241 0.13 -26.71 -6.37
C ALA A 241 -0.14 -25.70 -5.25
N GLU A 242 -0.90 -26.13 -4.25
CA GLU A 242 -1.17 -25.32 -3.08
C GLU A 242 0.11 -25.04 -2.27
N PRO A 243 0.22 -23.86 -1.65
CA PRO A 243 1.40 -23.52 -0.88
C PRO A 243 1.50 -24.37 0.40
N ALA A 244 2.72 -24.75 0.75
CA ALA A 244 3.03 -25.17 2.12
C ALA A 244 3.29 -23.91 2.95
N GLY A 245 2.31 -23.48 3.75
CA GLY A 245 2.33 -22.19 4.46
C GLY A 245 1.49 -21.11 3.75
N HIS A 246 2.02 -19.89 3.64
CA HIS A 246 1.28 -18.74 3.11
C HIS A 246 2.11 -17.91 2.15
N HIS A 247 1.50 -17.48 1.05
CA HIS A 247 2.01 -16.46 0.13
C HIS A 247 1.15 -15.21 0.25
N VAL A 248 1.77 -14.07 0.58
CA VAL A 248 1.14 -12.75 0.51
C VAL A 248 1.82 -11.99 -0.59
N LEU A 249 1.13 -11.73 -1.70
CA LEU A 249 1.62 -10.93 -2.81
C LEU A 249 0.94 -9.58 -2.88
N VAL A 250 1.69 -8.58 -3.33
CA VAL A 250 1.20 -7.24 -3.61
C VAL A 250 1.77 -6.78 -4.94
N SER A 251 0.89 -6.31 -5.83
CA SER A 251 1.31 -5.82 -7.14
C SER A 251 2.20 -4.58 -6.99
N ALA A 252 3.20 -4.46 -7.86
CA ALA A 252 4.02 -3.27 -7.96
C ALA A 252 3.15 -2.04 -8.36
N ASN A 253 2.09 -2.24 -9.15
CA ASN A 253 1.11 -1.20 -9.45
C ASN A 253 0.50 -0.57 -8.18
N TYR A 254 0.07 -1.41 -7.25
CA TYR A 254 -0.49 -0.97 -5.97
C TYR A 254 0.56 -0.28 -5.10
N LEU A 255 1.71 -0.94 -4.88
CA LEU A 255 2.79 -0.43 -4.02
C LEU A 255 3.37 0.89 -4.52
N SER A 256 3.38 1.07 -5.84
CA SER A 256 3.89 2.28 -6.48
C SER A 256 2.83 3.35 -6.69
N PHE A 257 1.59 3.16 -6.24
CA PHE A 257 0.49 4.10 -6.48
C PHE A 257 0.31 4.45 -7.97
N GLY A 258 0.44 3.46 -8.86
CA GLY A 258 0.30 3.63 -10.31
C GLY A 258 1.56 4.04 -11.06
N TYR A 259 2.69 4.27 -10.37
CA TYR A 259 3.94 4.67 -11.01
C TYR A 259 4.70 3.49 -11.66
N GLN A 260 4.19 2.26 -11.58
CA GLN A 260 4.80 1.07 -12.19
C GLN A 260 5.07 1.22 -13.70
N GLN A 261 4.33 2.07 -14.40
CA GLN A 261 4.58 2.37 -15.82
C GLN A 261 6.03 2.84 -16.10
N PHE A 262 6.72 3.39 -15.11
CA PHE A 262 8.12 3.80 -15.23
C PHE A 262 9.11 2.65 -15.05
N PHE A 263 8.73 1.54 -14.42
CA PHE A 263 9.59 0.37 -14.17
C PHE A 263 8.81 -0.93 -14.42
N PRO A 264 8.34 -1.13 -15.67
CA PRO A 264 7.36 -2.15 -15.99
C PRO A 264 7.83 -3.60 -15.77
N GLY A 265 9.15 -3.84 -15.69
CA GLY A 265 9.73 -5.16 -15.47
C GLY A 265 9.62 -5.70 -14.04
N ILE A 266 9.11 -4.92 -13.08
CA ILE A 266 8.79 -5.40 -11.73
C ILE A 266 7.27 -5.47 -11.59
N GLU A 267 6.72 -6.65 -11.33
CA GLU A 267 5.28 -6.86 -11.37
C GLU A 267 4.62 -7.01 -10.00
N ALA A 268 5.29 -7.69 -9.07
CA ALA A 268 4.78 -7.93 -7.73
C ALA A 268 5.90 -8.24 -6.74
N LEU A 269 5.63 -8.03 -5.45
CA LEU A 269 6.42 -8.56 -4.36
C LEU A 269 5.61 -9.65 -3.65
N ARG A 270 6.27 -10.73 -3.25
CA ARG A 270 5.70 -11.83 -2.47
C ARG A 270 6.44 -12.00 -1.16
N PHE A 271 5.69 -12.29 -0.11
CA PHE A 271 6.17 -12.63 1.22
C PHE A 271 5.62 -13.99 1.61
N ASP A 272 6.51 -14.90 1.99
CA ASP A 272 6.20 -16.27 2.33
C ASP A 272 6.33 -16.47 3.85
N PHE A 273 5.32 -17.05 4.48
CA PHE A 273 5.24 -17.30 5.93
C PHE A 273 4.90 -18.77 6.23
N GLY A 274 5.20 -19.21 7.45
CA GLY A 274 4.84 -20.54 7.94
C GLY A 274 5.83 -21.64 7.54
N THR A 275 5.31 -22.77 7.08
CA THR A 275 6.10 -23.97 6.75
C THR A 275 7.14 -23.68 5.65
N GLY A 276 8.35 -24.23 5.78
CA GLY A 276 9.42 -24.05 4.78
C GLY A 276 10.15 -22.70 4.85
N VAL A 277 9.84 -21.88 5.85
CA VAL A 277 10.53 -20.62 6.15
C VAL A 277 11.51 -20.83 7.31
N SER A 278 12.70 -20.25 7.20
CA SER A 278 13.79 -20.34 8.18
C SER A 278 14.35 -18.95 8.50
N GLY A 279 15.08 -18.79 9.61
CA GLY A 279 15.67 -17.50 9.99
C GLY A 279 14.64 -16.54 10.56
N ASN A 280 14.49 -15.35 9.98
CA ASN A 280 13.70 -14.23 10.52
C ASN A 280 12.16 -14.41 10.43
N GLY A 281 11.68 -15.62 10.11
CA GLY A 281 10.26 -15.95 10.07
C GLY A 281 9.54 -15.62 8.75
N TRP A 282 10.24 -15.10 7.73
CA TRP A 282 9.69 -14.90 6.38
C TRP A 282 10.72 -15.13 5.26
N LYS A 283 10.23 -15.34 4.03
CA LYS A 283 11.02 -15.20 2.78
C LYS A 283 10.34 -14.20 1.88
N SER A 284 11.08 -13.61 0.96
CA SER A 284 10.52 -12.68 -0.02
C SER A 284 11.04 -12.93 -1.43
N ALA A 285 10.23 -12.61 -2.41
CA ALA A 285 10.58 -12.66 -3.83
C ALA A 285 9.96 -11.50 -4.59
N ALA A 286 10.58 -11.12 -5.70
CA ALA A 286 10.03 -10.16 -6.66
C ALA A 286 9.68 -10.89 -7.96
N LEU A 287 8.50 -10.63 -8.52
CA LEU A 287 8.11 -11.13 -9.84
C LEU A 287 8.70 -10.19 -10.89
N ILE A 288 9.59 -10.74 -11.71
CA ILE A 288 10.34 -10.00 -12.71
C ILE A 288 9.91 -10.46 -14.11
N ASP A 289 9.61 -9.50 -14.97
CA ASP A 289 9.46 -9.70 -16.41
C ASP A 289 10.71 -9.16 -17.12
N PRO A 290 11.64 -10.03 -17.56
CA PRO A 290 12.88 -9.62 -18.19
C PRO A 290 12.68 -8.90 -19.54
N ASP A 291 11.59 -9.18 -20.26
CA ASP A 291 11.29 -8.55 -21.55
C ASP A 291 10.90 -7.08 -21.37
N ARG A 292 10.49 -6.70 -20.15
CA ARG A 292 10.10 -5.34 -19.77
C ARG A 292 11.14 -4.65 -18.88
N LEU A 293 12.33 -5.23 -18.72
CA LEU A 293 13.48 -4.56 -18.08
C LEU A 293 14.29 -3.81 -19.14
N ALA A 294 14.25 -2.48 -19.10
CA ALA A 294 15.05 -1.62 -19.97
C ALA A 294 16.55 -1.63 -19.55
N GLY A 295 17.25 -2.73 -19.86
CA GLY A 295 18.67 -2.92 -19.55
C GLY A 295 18.94 -3.69 -18.26
N LYS A 296 20.22 -3.75 -17.86
CA LYS A 296 20.63 -4.44 -16.63
C LYS A 296 20.24 -3.59 -15.41
N TRP A 297 19.55 -4.20 -14.44
CA TRP A 297 19.35 -3.60 -13.13
C TRP A 297 20.64 -3.72 -12.30
N ASP A 298 21.60 -2.84 -12.60
CA ASP A 298 22.86 -2.70 -11.87
C ASP A 298 22.92 -1.31 -11.22
N SER A 299 22.82 -1.30 -9.89
CA SER A 299 22.73 -0.09 -9.08
C SER A 299 24.08 0.40 -8.55
N ALA A 300 25.20 -0.28 -8.85
CA ALA A 300 26.47 -0.03 -8.16
C ALA A 300 26.95 1.42 -8.30
N ALA A 301 26.95 1.93 -9.52
CA ALA A 301 27.40 3.30 -9.79
C ALA A 301 26.44 4.36 -9.24
N LEU A 302 25.13 4.07 -9.14
CA LEU A 302 24.19 4.99 -8.50
C LEU A 302 24.49 5.14 -7.01
N TRP A 303 24.80 4.04 -6.32
CA TRP A 303 25.12 4.07 -4.89
C TRP A 303 26.34 4.95 -4.57
N HIS A 304 27.26 5.12 -5.52
CA HIS A 304 28.40 6.03 -5.39
C HIS A 304 28.06 7.51 -5.63
N ALA A 305 26.91 7.83 -6.22
CA ALA A 305 26.46 9.20 -6.48
C ALA A 305 25.50 9.73 -5.40
N LEU A 306 25.08 8.86 -4.48
CA LEU A 306 24.07 9.17 -3.47
C LEU A 306 24.72 9.55 -2.13
N PRO A 307 24.28 10.62 -1.45
CA PRO A 307 24.70 10.97 -0.08
C PRO A 307 24.50 9.83 0.91
N ALA A 308 25.47 9.64 1.81
CA ALA A 308 25.35 8.65 2.88
C ALA A 308 24.14 8.91 3.80
N ASP A 309 23.79 7.87 4.56
CA ASP A 309 22.75 7.85 5.60
C ASP A 309 21.32 8.24 5.14
N PRO A 310 20.80 7.66 4.04
CA PRO A 310 19.40 7.85 3.68
C PRO A 310 18.50 7.21 4.75
N ALA A 311 17.37 7.86 5.02
CA ALA A 311 16.27 7.27 5.78
C ALA A 311 15.67 6.07 5.02
N ALA A 312 15.51 6.24 3.71
CA ALA A 312 15.20 5.17 2.78
C ALA A 312 15.74 5.55 1.41
N CYS A 313 16.24 4.60 0.64
CA CYS A 313 16.56 4.83 -0.76
C CYS A 313 16.29 3.58 -1.59
N ALA A 314 15.58 3.76 -2.70
CA ALA A 314 15.25 2.71 -3.66
C ALA A 314 15.89 3.01 -5.01
N THR A 315 16.27 1.96 -5.74
CA THR A 315 16.63 2.05 -7.16
C THR A 315 15.59 1.31 -7.98
N LEU A 316 15.29 1.83 -9.16
CA LEU A 316 14.27 1.28 -10.06
C LEU A 316 14.86 1.15 -11.47
N PRO A 317 14.57 0.05 -12.19
CA PRO A 317 14.99 -0.14 -13.58
C PRO A 317 14.06 0.68 -14.49
N VAL A 318 14.35 1.98 -14.61
CA VAL A 318 13.47 2.91 -15.32
C VAL A 318 13.46 2.64 -16.83
N ASP A 319 12.27 2.54 -17.41
CA ASP A 319 12.07 2.61 -18.85
C ASP A 319 12.11 4.07 -19.31
N TRP A 320 13.30 4.55 -19.65
CA TRP A 320 13.53 5.93 -20.06
C TRP A 320 12.82 6.30 -21.37
N LYS A 321 12.56 5.34 -22.26
CA LYS A 321 11.82 5.57 -23.50
C LYS A 321 10.33 5.81 -23.21
N ALA A 322 9.74 4.98 -22.34
CA ALA A 322 8.39 5.19 -21.85
C ALA A 322 8.28 6.53 -21.09
N ALA A 323 9.23 6.82 -20.21
CA ALA A 323 9.29 8.07 -19.46
C ALA A 323 9.37 9.30 -20.38
N GLY A 324 10.22 9.27 -21.41
CA GLY A 324 10.32 10.35 -22.41
C GLY A 324 9.05 10.53 -23.23
N THR A 325 8.33 9.44 -23.51
CA THR A 325 7.02 9.50 -24.19
C THR A 325 5.95 10.16 -23.31
N LEU A 326 5.89 9.81 -22.03
CA LEU A 326 5.00 10.48 -21.08
C LEU A 326 5.40 11.96 -20.90
N LEU A 327 6.69 12.25 -20.81
CA LEU A 327 7.18 13.62 -20.66
C LEU A 327 6.71 14.51 -21.82
N ARG A 328 6.71 14.00 -23.06
CA ARG A 328 6.14 14.71 -24.22
C ARG A 328 4.67 15.07 -24.04
N SER A 329 3.85 14.17 -23.46
CA SER A 329 2.43 14.48 -23.21
C SER A 329 2.20 15.56 -22.14
N VAL A 330 3.13 15.72 -21.20
CA VAL A 330 3.01 16.68 -20.09
C VAL A 330 3.65 18.03 -20.44
N ALA A 331 4.67 18.03 -21.30
CA ALA A 331 5.47 19.22 -21.57
C ALA A 331 4.79 20.23 -22.54
N GLY A 332 3.70 19.83 -23.18
CA GLY A 332 2.87 20.67 -24.07
C GLY A 332 3.24 20.57 -25.55
N GLU A 333 2.48 21.24 -26.42
CA GLU A 333 2.61 21.14 -27.88
C GLU A 333 3.75 21.98 -28.49
N ALA A 334 4.42 22.80 -27.69
CA ALA A 334 5.54 23.61 -28.16
C ALA A 334 6.64 22.69 -28.70
N LYS A 335 6.97 22.83 -29.99
CA LYS A 335 7.87 21.93 -30.71
C LYS A 335 9.23 21.81 -30.02
N GLU A 336 9.80 22.92 -29.52
CA GLU A 336 11.10 22.88 -28.84
C GLU A 336 11.06 22.03 -27.56
N ILE A 337 9.94 22.05 -26.85
CA ILE A 337 9.76 21.33 -25.58
C ILE A 337 9.46 19.84 -25.84
N ALA A 338 8.68 19.53 -26.87
CA ALA A 338 8.46 18.15 -27.31
C ALA A 338 9.76 17.50 -27.79
N ASP A 339 10.58 18.22 -28.56
CA ASP A 339 11.90 17.78 -29.02
C ASP A 339 12.88 17.61 -27.84
N ALA A 340 12.81 18.51 -26.84
CA ALA A 340 13.59 18.38 -25.61
C ALA A 340 13.23 17.12 -24.83
N ALA A 341 11.93 16.81 -24.69
CA ALA A 341 11.45 15.61 -24.01
C ALA A 341 11.85 14.31 -24.73
N ALA A 342 11.83 14.29 -26.07
CA ALA A 342 12.32 13.16 -26.86
C ALA A 342 13.81 12.88 -26.59
N ARG A 343 14.66 13.93 -26.62
CA ARG A 343 16.10 13.81 -26.35
C ARG A 343 16.40 13.27 -24.95
N VAL A 344 15.58 13.61 -23.96
CA VAL A 344 15.71 13.09 -22.59
C VAL A 344 15.46 11.59 -22.55
N GLY A 345 14.42 11.08 -23.24
CA GLY A 345 14.10 9.65 -23.25
C GLY A 345 15.22 8.76 -23.81
N ASP A 346 16.00 9.28 -24.76
CA ASP A 346 17.11 8.56 -25.39
C ASP A 346 18.46 8.75 -24.67
N ALA A 347 18.60 9.81 -23.86
CA ALA A 347 19.88 10.18 -23.25
C ALA A 347 20.18 9.44 -21.93
N PHE A 348 19.15 9.11 -21.17
CA PHE A 348 19.27 8.44 -19.88
C PHE A 348 19.47 6.93 -20.04
N THR A 349 20.15 6.33 -19.08
CA THR A 349 20.43 4.89 -19.11
C THR A 349 20.49 4.30 -17.70
N GLY A 350 20.27 2.99 -17.62
CA GLY A 350 20.34 2.24 -16.37
C GLY A 350 19.23 2.63 -15.37
N PRO A 351 19.37 2.21 -14.11
CA PRO A 351 18.39 2.53 -13.08
C PRO A 351 18.38 4.02 -12.72
N ALA A 352 17.31 4.42 -12.02
CA ALA A 352 17.24 5.67 -11.27
C ALA A 352 17.10 5.39 -9.77
N ALA A 353 17.53 6.32 -8.94
CA ALA A 353 17.37 6.27 -7.49
C ALA A 353 16.39 7.32 -6.99
N ALA A 354 15.62 6.96 -5.96
CA ALA A 354 14.81 7.87 -5.16
C ALA A 354 15.15 7.68 -3.68
N CYS A 355 15.69 8.70 -3.03
CA CYS A 355 16.11 8.65 -1.65
C CYS A 355 15.43 9.72 -0.78
N TRP A 356 15.06 9.34 0.43
CA TRP A 356 14.56 10.21 1.48
C TRP A 356 15.61 10.33 2.59
N TYR A 357 15.77 11.52 3.14
CA TYR A 357 16.71 11.81 4.22
C TYR A 357 16.00 12.41 5.42
N GLY A 358 16.42 12.05 6.63
CA GLY A 358 15.79 12.52 7.87
C GLY A 358 15.77 14.05 8.02
N LYS A 359 16.75 14.74 7.41
CA LYS A 359 16.90 16.20 7.39
C LYS A 359 15.98 16.94 6.39
N SER A 360 15.29 16.22 5.52
CA SER A 360 14.38 16.76 4.50
C SER A 360 12.92 16.40 4.79
N SER A 361 12.04 16.33 3.79
CA SER A 361 10.62 15.97 3.93
C SER A 361 10.28 14.73 3.09
N LEU A 362 9.20 14.02 3.44
CA LEU A 362 8.69 12.89 2.64
C LEU A 362 8.27 13.31 1.23
N VAL A 363 7.87 14.57 1.03
CA VAL A 363 7.49 15.12 -0.27
C VAL A 363 8.66 15.78 -1.02
N ALA A 364 9.87 15.72 -0.46
CA ALA A 364 11.09 16.28 -1.05
C ALA A 364 12.20 15.24 -1.18
N PRO A 365 11.97 14.07 -1.84
CA PRO A 365 13.04 13.11 -2.08
C PRO A 365 14.12 13.68 -3.00
N LEU A 366 15.29 13.06 -2.93
CA LEU A 366 16.36 13.21 -3.88
C LEU A 366 16.22 12.14 -4.97
N PHE A 367 16.19 12.57 -6.23
CA PHE A 367 16.26 11.70 -7.39
C PHE A 367 17.63 11.80 -8.04
N VAL A 368 18.23 10.65 -8.36
CA VAL A 368 19.51 10.58 -9.08
C VAL A 368 19.41 9.57 -10.21
N ALA A 369 19.86 9.95 -11.39
CA ALA A 369 19.90 9.11 -12.56
C ALA A 369 21.16 9.38 -13.39
N ARG A 370 21.46 8.47 -14.32
CA ARG A 370 22.66 8.55 -15.16
C ARG A 370 22.32 8.75 -16.62
N LEU A 371 23.22 9.46 -17.29
CA LEU A 371 23.26 9.64 -18.72
C LEU A 371 24.27 8.66 -19.31
N ALA A 372 24.15 8.36 -20.60
CA ALA A 372 25.05 7.43 -21.27
C ALA A 372 26.53 7.83 -21.18
N SER A 373 26.82 9.14 -21.14
CA SER A 373 28.17 9.69 -20.98
C SER A 373 28.12 11.18 -20.61
N ALA A 374 29.27 11.74 -20.22
CA ALA A 374 29.43 13.19 -20.03
C ALA A 374 29.23 13.99 -21.34
N GLN A 375 29.56 13.41 -22.50
CA GLN A 375 29.29 14.04 -23.80
C GLN A 375 27.78 14.11 -24.07
N GLN A 376 27.06 13.03 -23.78
CA GLN A 376 25.60 13.02 -23.86
C GLN A 376 24.98 14.03 -22.88
N ALA A 377 25.60 14.21 -21.71
CA ALA A 377 25.18 15.20 -20.74
C ALA A 377 25.26 16.63 -21.26
N GLU A 378 26.38 17.04 -21.82
CA GLU A 378 26.48 18.38 -22.41
C GLU A 378 25.50 18.58 -23.57
N ALA A 379 25.21 17.54 -24.36
CA ALA A 379 24.23 17.60 -25.44
C ALA A 379 22.77 17.75 -24.96
N VAL A 380 22.38 17.11 -23.85
CA VAL A 380 21.00 17.12 -23.34
C VAL A 380 20.73 18.23 -22.32
N LYS A 381 21.78 18.82 -21.75
CA LYS A 381 21.72 19.87 -20.72
C LYS A 381 20.83 21.08 -21.08
N PRO A 382 20.84 21.64 -22.31
CA PRO A 382 19.89 22.69 -22.68
C PRO A 382 18.43 22.23 -22.67
N ALA A 383 18.16 20.99 -23.12
CA ALA A 383 16.83 20.39 -23.10
C ALA A 383 16.31 20.19 -21.67
N LEU A 384 17.18 19.70 -20.76
CA LEU A 384 16.85 19.57 -19.35
C LEU A 384 16.53 20.91 -18.68
N GLY A 385 17.33 21.96 -18.94
CA GLY A 385 17.07 23.30 -18.43
C GLY A 385 15.75 23.89 -18.94
N ALA A 386 15.46 23.71 -20.23
CA ALA A 386 14.20 24.15 -20.84
C ALA A 386 12.98 23.44 -20.23
N LEU A 387 13.04 22.11 -20.10
CA LEU A 387 11.98 21.30 -19.46
C LEU A 387 11.77 21.68 -18.00
N PHE A 388 12.85 21.90 -17.24
CA PHE A 388 12.76 22.39 -15.86
C PHE A 388 12.03 23.74 -15.79
N GLY A 389 12.42 24.69 -16.63
CA GLY A 389 11.77 26.01 -16.71
C GLY A 389 10.29 25.92 -17.12
N GLN A 390 9.91 24.95 -17.93
CA GLN A 390 8.56 24.79 -18.44
C GLN A 390 7.64 23.98 -17.52
N ILE A 391 8.15 23.03 -16.75
CA ILE A 391 7.31 22.09 -15.99
C ILE A 391 7.29 22.43 -14.50
N VAL A 392 8.42 22.82 -13.93
CA VAL A 392 8.57 22.96 -12.47
C VAL A 392 8.11 24.35 -12.02
N GLY A 393 7.09 24.47 -11.19
CA GLY A 393 6.80 25.74 -10.49
C GLY A 393 5.33 26.00 -10.19
N ALA A 394 5.09 26.81 -9.16
CA ALA A 394 3.78 27.32 -8.80
C ALA A 394 3.49 28.64 -9.51
N TYR A 395 2.25 28.81 -9.93
CA TYR A 395 1.76 30.05 -10.53
C TYR A 395 1.38 31.02 -9.41
N GLU A 396 2.16 32.11 -9.27
CA GLU A 396 1.97 33.12 -8.23
C GLU A 396 1.25 34.36 -8.79
N ALA A 397 0.25 34.85 -8.07
CA ALA A 397 -0.43 36.11 -8.41
C ALA A 397 0.48 37.32 -8.20
N LYS A 398 1.31 37.29 -7.14
CA LYS A 398 2.15 38.43 -6.73
C LYS A 398 3.47 38.53 -7.49
N ALA A 399 3.83 37.55 -8.31
CA ALA A 399 5.04 37.56 -9.11
C ALA A 399 5.04 38.60 -10.25
N GLN A 400 3.89 39.26 -10.51
CA GLN A 400 3.79 40.35 -11.49
C GLN A 400 4.13 41.73 -10.93
N ALA A 401 4.11 41.91 -9.60
CA ALA A 401 4.16 43.22 -8.96
C ALA A 401 5.55 43.90 -8.96
N ASP A 402 6.58 43.24 -9.49
CA ASP A 402 7.97 43.72 -9.53
C ASP A 402 8.35 44.50 -10.81
N GLN A 403 7.38 44.86 -11.65
CA GLN A 403 7.62 45.90 -12.67
C GLN A 403 7.50 47.27 -12.00
N ALA A 404 8.59 48.03 -12.00
CA ALA A 404 8.87 49.26 -11.25
C ALA A 404 7.87 50.43 -11.39
N ASP A 405 6.72 50.25 -12.06
CA ASP A 405 5.73 51.28 -12.34
C ASP A 405 4.31 50.97 -11.80
N GLY A 406 4.13 49.90 -11.01
CA GLY A 406 2.85 49.61 -10.36
C GLY A 406 1.66 49.36 -11.31
N LYS A 407 1.90 49.30 -12.62
CA LYS A 407 0.92 48.95 -13.64
C LYS A 407 0.90 47.44 -13.81
N VAL A 408 -0.11 46.82 -13.23
CA VAL A 408 -0.54 45.47 -13.62
C VAL A 408 -1.06 45.61 -15.06
N ASP A 409 -0.42 44.93 -16.00
CA ASP A 409 -0.94 44.84 -17.36
C ASP A 409 -2.18 43.92 -17.33
N ASP A 410 -3.37 44.51 -17.43
CA ASP A 410 -4.66 43.80 -17.39
C ASP A 410 -4.79 42.71 -18.48
N LYS A 411 -3.86 42.66 -19.44
CA LYS A 411 -3.80 41.65 -20.51
C LYS A 411 -2.75 40.55 -20.30
N ALA A 412 -1.88 40.64 -19.30
CA ALA A 412 -0.91 39.61 -18.97
C ALA A 412 -1.51 38.63 -17.95
N GLY A 413 -1.89 37.43 -18.39
CA GLY A 413 -2.61 36.42 -17.60
C GLY A 413 -2.22 36.36 -16.11
N ALA A 414 -3.23 36.32 -15.25
CA ALA A 414 -3.22 36.68 -13.82
C ALA A 414 -2.20 35.98 -12.89
N TYR A 415 -1.40 35.03 -13.39
CA TYR A 415 -0.43 34.30 -12.58
C TYR A 415 0.85 34.02 -13.36
N LYS A 416 2.02 34.16 -12.71
CA LYS A 416 3.33 33.83 -13.29
C LYS A 416 4.15 32.97 -12.34
N ARG A 417 5.01 32.12 -12.90
CA ARG A 417 6.03 31.39 -12.12
C ARG A 417 7.23 32.30 -11.90
N LEU A 418 7.89 32.17 -10.75
CA LEU A 418 9.16 32.85 -10.50
C LEU A 418 10.23 32.42 -11.54
N PRO A 419 11.23 33.28 -11.84
CA PRO A 419 12.27 32.94 -12.81
C PRO A 419 13.13 31.76 -12.33
N VAL A 420 13.68 31.00 -13.28
CA VAL A 420 14.72 30.01 -12.99
C VAL A 420 16.05 30.74 -12.88
N THR A 421 16.81 30.45 -11.82
CA THR A 421 18.20 30.85 -11.69
C THR A 421 19.10 29.73 -12.19
N THR A 422 20.10 30.07 -13.01
CA THR A 422 21.10 29.11 -13.49
C THR A 422 22.45 29.47 -12.89
N ARG A 423 23.15 28.50 -12.29
CA ARG A 423 24.45 28.73 -11.67
C ARG A 423 25.40 27.54 -11.84
N PRO A 424 26.72 27.77 -11.95
CA PRO A 424 27.70 26.70 -11.85
C PRO A 424 27.75 26.16 -10.41
N GLY A 425 28.15 24.91 -10.26
CA GLY A 425 28.34 24.25 -8.96
C GLY A 425 29.63 23.43 -8.89
N PRO A 426 29.88 22.73 -7.77
CA PRO A 426 31.00 21.81 -7.62
C PRO A 426 31.01 20.74 -8.71
N ALA A 427 32.18 20.11 -8.95
CA ALA A 427 32.34 19.07 -9.98
C ALA A 427 31.90 19.51 -11.39
N SER A 428 32.12 20.79 -11.72
CA SER A 428 31.69 21.41 -12.99
C SER A 428 30.20 21.28 -13.26
N ALA A 429 29.39 21.20 -12.21
CA ALA A 429 27.95 21.06 -12.33
C ALA A 429 27.29 22.31 -12.89
N THR A 430 26.15 22.15 -13.56
CA THR A 430 25.22 23.24 -13.88
C THR A 430 23.92 23.00 -13.16
N LEU A 431 23.45 24.01 -12.43
CA LEU A 431 22.27 23.94 -11.59
C LEU A 431 21.21 24.90 -12.12
N TRP A 432 19.97 24.42 -12.17
CA TRP A 432 18.77 25.23 -12.34
C TRP A 432 17.95 25.17 -11.07
N GLN A 433 17.56 26.33 -10.56
CA GLN A 433 16.83 26.43 -9.31
C GLN A 433 15.67 27.41 -9.44
N ARG A 434 14.51 27.02 -8.89
CA ARG A 434 13.31 27.86 -8.82
C ARG A 434 12.66 27.73 -7.45
N PRO A 435 12.38 28.85 -6.76
CA PRO A 435 11.53 28.83 -5.57
C PRO A 435 10.09 28.47 -5.95
N VAL A 436 9.50 27.53 -5.23
CA VAL A 436 8.10 27.09 -5.43
C VAL A 436 7.35 27.22 -4.12
N SER A 437 6.39 28.14 -4.05
CA SER A 437 5.58 28.36 -2.84
C SER A 437 4.87 27.08 -2.41
N ALA A 438 4.94 26.77 -1.12
CA ALA A 438 4.26 25.63 -0.53
C ALA A 438 4.14 25.81 0.99
N ARG A 439 2.95 25.58 1.55
CA ARG A 439 2.73 25.60 3.02
C ARG A 439 3.70 24.69 3.78
N TYR A 440 4.09 23.58 3.16
CA TYR A 440 5.02 22.58 3.72
C TYR A 440 6.41 22.62 3.07
N GLY A 441 6.80 23.75 2.46
CA GLY A 441 8.10 23.92 1.83
C GLY A 441 9.28 23.66 2.79
N THR A 442 10.42 23.23 2.28
CA THR A 442 11.61 22.93 3.10
C THR A 442 12.35 24.18 3.60
N ALA A 443 12.12 25.34 2.98
CA ALA A 443 12.72 26.63 3.34
C ALA A 443 11.67 27.67 3.78
N ARG A 444 12.10 28.67 4.56
CA ARG A 444 11.30 29.86 4.90
C ARG A 444 11.64 31.00 3.94
N SER A 445 10.63 31.75 3.50
CA SER A 445 10.82 32.87 2.57
C SER A 445 11.37 34.13 3.24
N ALA A 446 11.26 34.26 4.56
CA ALA A 446 11.71 35.45 5.29
C ALA A 446 13.17 35.81 4.97
N GLY A 447 13.38 37.03 4.47
CA GLY A 447 14.70 37.55 4.07
C GLY A 447 15.11 37.23 2.62
N ALA A 448 14.33 36.44 1.88
CA ALA A 448 14.58 36.21 0.45
C ALA A 448 14.10 37.40 -0.40
N PRO A 449 14.80 37.78 -1.49
CA PRO A 449 14.39 38.91 -2.33
C PRO A 449 13.03 38.70 -3.00
N PHE A 450 12.62 37.44 -3.18
CA PHE A 450 11.34 37.05 -3.78
C PHE A 450 10.23 36.79 -2.74
N ALA A 451 10.46 37.06 -1.45
CA ALA A 451 9.53 36.68 -0.38
C ALA A 451 8.13 37.28 -0.56
N ALA A 452 8.05 38.55 -0.97
CA ALA A 452 6.79 39.26 -1.20
C ALA A 452 5.98 38.69 -2.38
N GLN A 453 6.63 37.96 -3.29
CA GLN A 453 6.01 37.36 -4.47
C GLN A 453 5.36 36.00 -4.17
N LEU A 454 5.71 35.35 -3.06
CA LEU A 454 5.20 34.01 -2.73
C LEU A 454 3.82 34.08 -2.06
N SER A 455 2.99 33.10 -2.38
CA SER A 455 1.67 32.92 -1.75
C SER A 455 1.74 32.29 -0.34
N ALA A 456 2.90 31.77 0.07
CA ALA A 456 3.12 31.16 1.39
C ALA A 456 4.47 31.59 1.99
N ASP A 457 4.55 31.56 3.33
CA ASP A 457 5.78 31.87 4.09
C ASP A 457 6.88 30.82 3.95
N ARG A 458 6.56 29.70 3.29
CA ARG A 458 7.46 28.57 3.04
C ARG A 458 7.47 28.24 1.55
N TYR A 459 8.59 27.67 1.12
CA TYR A 459 8.79 27.29 -0.27
C TYR A 459 9.75 26.10 -0.41
N PHE A 460 9.67 25.42 -1.55
CA PHE A 460 10.67 24.45 -1.99
C PHE A 460 11.69 25.16 -2.89
N PRO A 461 12.99 25.15 -2.53
CA PRO A 461 14.07 25.56 -3.42
C PRO A 461 14.34 24.43 -4.45
N VAL A 462 13.37 24.17 -5.33
CA VAL A 462 13.43 23.05 -6.28
C VAL A 462 14.64 23.22 -7.18
N THR A 463 15.47 22.18 -7.27
CA THR A 463 16.77 22.24 -7.92
C THR A 463 17.01 21.02 -8.80
N LEU A 464 17.46 21.27 -10.03
CA LEU A 464 18.01 20.28 -10.96
C LEU A 464 19.49 20.58 -11.15
N ALA A 465 20.33 19.55 -11.15
CA ALA A 465 21.75 19.66 -11.42
C ALA A 465 22.21 18.57 -12.40
N VAL A 466 23.16 18.92 -13.27
CA VAL A 466 23.88 17.97 -14.13
C VAL A 466 25.37 18.11 -13.82
N ALA A 467 26.01 17.02 -13.43
CA ALA A 467 27.43 16.95 -13.05
C ALA A 467 28.07 15.71 -13.66
N GLY A 468 28.98 15.89 -14.62
CA GLY A 468 29.50 14.77 -15.43
C GLY A 468 28.38 14.07 -16.18
N ASP A 469 28.21 12.77 -15.96
CA ASP A 469 27.13 11.94 -16.50
C ASP A 469 25.97 11.72 -15.51
N VAL A 470 25.96 12.43 -14.38
CA VAL A 470 24.95 12.28 -13.32
C VAL A 470 23.97 13.45 -13.34
N VAL A 471 22.67 13.12 -13.27
CA VAL A 471 21.59 14.09 -13.11
C VAL A 471 20.97 13.93 -11.73
N VAL A 472 20.80 15.06 -11.05
CA VAL A 472 20.37 15.13 -9.65
C VAL A 472 19.19 16.10 -9.57
N PHE A 473 18.08 15.69 -8.98
CA PHE A 473 16.89 16.53 -8.82
C PHE A 473 16.29 16.39 -7.43
N SER A 474 15.92 17.50 -6.80
CA SER A 474 15.14 17.46 -5.56
C SER A 474 14.33 18.75 -5.36
N PRO A 475 13.14 18.67 -4.74
CA PRO A 475 12.47 19.84 -4.17
C PRO A 475 13.26 20.52 -3.04
N ASP A 476 14.27 19.85 -2.47
CA ASP A 476 15.15 20.38 -1.43
C ASP A 476 16.59 20.53 -1.95
N ALA A 477 16.98 21.77 -2.27
CA ALA A 477 18.32 22.12 -2.76
C ALA A 477 19.46 21.55 -1.90
N ARG A 478 19.26 21.42 -0.58
CA ARG A 478 20.29 20.88 0.33
C ARG A 478 20.69 19.46 -0.06
N LEU A 479 19.74 18.63 -0.50
CA LEU A 479 20.02 17.27 -0.94
C LEU A 479 20.77 17.21 -2.28
N VAL A 480 20.52 18.20 -3.15
CA VAL A 480 21.29 18.34 -4.40
C VAL A 480 22.73 18.74 -4.08
N ASP A 481 22.92 19.70 -3.17
CA ASP A 481 24.25 20.14 -2.74
C ASP A 481 25.05 18.98 -2.10
N ASP A 482 24.41 18.14 -1.26
CA ASP A 482 25.06 16.95 -0.71
C ASP A 482 25.49 15.95 -1.81
N ALA A 483 24.62 15.69 -2.79
CA ALA A 483 24.93 14.77 -3.88
C ALA A 483 26.09 15.30 -4.73
N LEU A 484 26.12 16.60 -5.02
CA LEU A 484 27.26 17.24 -5.70
C LEU A 484 28.54 17.17 -4.85
N ALA A 485 28.43 17.25 -3.52
CA ALA A 485 29.57 17.07 -2.63
C ALA A 485 30.11 15.62 -2.65
N VAL A 486 29.24 14.61 -2.75
CA VAL A 486 29.65 13.20 -2.98
C VAL A 486 30.41 13.07 -4.29
N LEU A 487 29.86 13.59 -5.39
CA LEU A 487 30.50 13.55 -6.71
C LEU A 487 31.86 14.28 -6.71
N ALA A 488 32.00 15.32 -5.89
CA ALA A 488 33.25 16.03 -5.66
C ALA A 488 34.20 15.34 -4.65
N LYS A 489 33.85 14.15 -4.14
CA LYS A 489 34.57 13.38 -3.11
C LYS A 489 34.77 14.15 -1.79
N ARG A 490 33.81 14.99 -1.43
CA ARG A 490 33.80 15.80 -0.19
C ARG A 490 32.76 15.36 0.82
N PHE A 491 31.94 14.37 0.47
CA PHE A 491 30.90 13.80 1.32
C PHE A 491 30.85 12.28 1.10
N PRO A 492 30.61 11.46 2.14
CA PRO A 492 30.51 10.01 2.00
C PRO A 492 29.30 9.60 1.16
N ALA A 493 29.44 8.49 0.43
CA ALA A 493 28.38 7.93 -0.40
C ALA A 493 27.61 6.82 0.32
N VAL A 494 26.39 6.51 -0.15
CA VAL A 494 25.66 5.31 0.32
C VAL A 494 26.49 4.05 0.14
N ALA A 495 27.22 3.95 -0.98
CA ALA A 495 28.09 2.81 -1.27
C ALA A 495 29.09 2.49 -0.15
N ASP A 496 29.49 3.48 0.65
CA ASP A 496 30.46 3.31 1.74
C ASP A 496 29.88 2.57 2.96
N SER A 497 28.54 2.58 3.12
CA SER A 497 27.83 1.95 4.24
C SER A 497 27.01 0.71 3.84
N LEU A 498 26.96 0.37 2.55
CA LEU A 498 26.22 -0.80 2.09
C LEU A 498 26.84 -2.11 2.62
N PRO A 499 26.01 -3.11 2.97
CA PRO A 499 26.49 -4.44 3.31
C PRO A 499 27.32 -5.04 2.17
N ARG A 500 28.44 -5.68 2.51
CA ARG A 500 29.24 -6.42 1.53
C ARG A 500 28.53 -7.72 1.17
N LEU A 501 28.15 -7.87 -0.09
CA LEU A 501 27.55 -9.09 -0.63
C LEU A 501 28.64 -10.08 -1.06
N SER A 502 28.57 -11.30 -0.55
CA SER A 502 29.54 -12.37 -0.84
C SER A 502 29.57 -12.77 -2.32
N ASN A 503 28.44 -12.67 -3.04
CA ASN A 503 28.24 -13.25 -4.38
C ASN A 503 27.61 -12.30 -5.43
N GLY A 504 27.72 -10.97 -5.30
CA GLY A 504 26.99 -10.10 -6.25
C GLY A 504 27.27 -8.61 -6.29
N GLY A 505 28.21 -8.07 -5.50
CA GLY A 505 28.54 -6.64 -5.48
C GLY A 505 27.36 -5.73 -5.08
N ALA A 506 27.63 -4.45 -4.80
CA ALA A 506 26.57 -3.48 -4.46
C ALA A 506 25.51 -3.28 -5.56
N GLY A 507 25.80 -3.72 -6.80
CA GLY A 507 24.90 -3.61 -7.95
C GLY A 507 23.58 -4.35 -7.84
N ARG A 508 23.49 -5.35 -6.95
CA ARG A 508 22.27 -6.12 -6.68
C ARG A 508 21.41 -5.54 -5.58
N ILE A 509 21.92 -4.58 -4.82
CA ILE A 509 21.15 -3.90 -3.77
C ILE A 509 20.21 -2.92 -4.45
N VAL A 510 18.91 -3.07 -4.17
CA VAL A 510 17.84 -2.31 -4.81
C VAL A 510 17.11 -1.38 -3.86
N LEU A 511 17.21 -1.64 -2.55
CA LEU A 511 16.65 -0.82 -1.50
C LEU A 511 17.61 -0.79 -0.32
N THR A 512 17.72 0.35 0.35
CA THR A 512 18.27 0.45 1.71
C THR A 512 17.36 1.32 2.56
N MET A 513 17.21 0.99 3.83
CA MET A 513 16.37 1.70 4.78
C MET A 513 17.05 1.77 6.13
N THR A 514 16.98 2.95 6.75
CA THR A 514 17.51 3.24 8.07
C THR A 514 16.34 3.57 9.00
N PRO A 515 15.75 2.58 9.71
CA PRO A 515 14.57 2.78 10.53
C PRO A 515 14.70 3.93 11.54
N ALA A 516 15.89 4.07 12.15
CA ALA A 516 16.19 5.15 13.09
C ALA A 516 16.11 6.56 12.49
N SER A 517 16.34 6.73 11.19
CA SER A 517 16.16 8.01 10.50
C SER A 517 14.76 8.14 9.86
N LEU A 518 14.15 7.03 9.43
CA LEU A 518 12.85 7.03 8.77
C LEU A 518 11.69 7.29 9.74
N ALA A 519 11.70 6.65 10.91
CA ALA A 519 10.61 6.78 11.88
C ALA A 519 10.43 8.22 12.39
N PRO A 520 11.49 8.98 12.77
CA PRO A 520 11.36 10.38 13.13
C PRO A 520 10.89 11.27 11.98
N LEU A 521 11.32 10.98 10.74
CA LEU A 521 10.84 11.67 9.54
C LEU A 521 9.33 11.49 9.40
N ILE A 522 8.82 10.24 9.41
CA ILE A 522 7.38 9.97 9.31
C ILE A 522 6.61 10.63 10.46
N ARG A 523 7.11 10.54 11.70
CA ARG A 523 6.46 11.16 12.86
C ARG A 523 6.34 12.67 12.71
N ARG A 524 7.39 13.34 12.24
CA ARG A 524 7.40 14.79 12.03
C ARG A 524 6.39 15.20 10.96
N GLU A 525 6.38 14.53 9.81
CA GLU A 525 5.46 14.87 8.72
C GLU A 525 4.00 14.57 9.11
N ALA A 526 3.73 13.45 9.80
CA ALA A 526 2.40 13.14 10.32
C ALA A 526 1.92 14.18 11.34
N GLY A 527 2.80 14.63 12.24
CA GLY A 527 2.48 15.70 13.19
C GLY A 527 2.22 17.05 12.52
N ALA A 528 2.97 17.38 11.46
CA ALA A 528 2.77 18.61 10.70
C ALA A 528 1.45 18.60 9.90
N ALA A 529 0.99 17.44 9.45
CA ALA A 529 -0.30 17.25 8.78
C ALA A 529 -1.49 17.20 9.74
N LEU A 530 -1.26 17.01 11.05
CA LEU A 530 -2.28 16.91 12.09
C LEU A 530 -2.05 17.97 13.18
N PRO A 531 -2.20 19.27 12.85
CA PRO A 531 -1.92 20.33 13.81
C PRO A 531 -2.96 20.32 14.94
N ALA A 532 -2.48 20.45 16.18
CA ALA A 532 -3.28 20.19 17.38
C ALA A 532 -4.52 21.09 17.54
N ASP A 533 -4.48 22.28 16.95
CA ASP A 533 -5.57 23.26 16.92
C ASP A 533 -6.69 22.90 15.94
N GLN A 534 -6.42 22.09 14.91
CA GLN A 534 -7.40 21.74 13.86
C GLN A 534 -7.79 20.25 13.90
N GLU A 535 -6.85 19.36 14.22
CA GLU A 535 -7.00 17.91 14.06
C GLU A 535 -6.75 17.12 15.36
N ALA A 536 -7.18 17.66 16.51
CA ALA A 536 -6.88 17.10 17.84
C ALA A 536 -7.26 15.62 18.01
N VAL A 537 -8.40 15.19 17.45
CA VAL A 537 -8.88 13.80 17.53
C VAL A 537 -7.97 12.86 16.76
N PHE A 538 -7.60 13.22 15.52
CA PHE A 538 -6.70 12.41 14.70
C PHE A 538 -5.27 12.44 15.22
N LEU A 539 -4.82 13.56 15.78
CA LEU A 539 -3.53 13.66 16.44
C LEU A 539 -3.47 12.73 17.67
N ASN A 540 -4.52 12.67 18.49
CA ASN A 540 -4.59 11.73 19.61
C ASN A 540 -4.56 10.27 19.12
N ALA A 541 -5.32 9.94 18.08
CA ALA A 541 -5.28 8.62 17.46
C ALA A 541 -3.86 8.26 16.94
N ALA A 542 -3.17 9.21 16.31
CA ALA A 542 -1.80 9.02 15.86
C ALA A 542 -0.81 8.85 17.03
N GLN A 543 -0.96 9.63 18.11
CA GLN A 543 -0.15 9.51 19.32
C GLN A 543 -0.35 8.16 20.02
N THR A 544 -1.57 7.64 20.00
CA THR A 544 -1.95 6.38 20.66
C THR A 544 -1.55 5.17 19.81
N HIS A 545 -1.77 5.21 18.50
CA HIS A 545 -1.64 4.01 17.65
C HIS A 545 -0.44 4.03 16.69
N LEU A 546 -0.03 5.20 16.17
CA LEU A 546 1.02 5.29 15.15
C LEU A 546 2.40 5.55 15.78
N PHE A 547 2.52 6.55 16.66
CA PHE A 547 3.82 6.98 17.17
C PHE A 547 4.55 5.91 18.01
N PRO A 548 3.88 5.07 18.82
CA PRO A 548 4.54 3.95 19.48
C PRO A 548 5.14 2.94 18.50
N LYS A 549 4.43 2.66 17.39
CA LYS A 549 4.92 1.76 16.32
C LYS A 549 6.14 2.34 15.62
N LEU A 550 6.14 3.64 15.32
CA LEU A 550 7.32 4.32 14.77
C LEU A 550 8.50 4.28 15.76
N LYS A 551 8.25 4.43 17.06
CA LYS A 551 9.29 4.32 18.10
C LYS A 551 9.86 2.90 18.17
N ALA A 552 9.03 1.87 18.02
CA ALA A 552 9.48 0.49 17.94
C ALA A 552 10.33 0.24 16.67
N LEU A 553 9.83 0.69 15.51
CA LEU A 553 10.53 0.61 14.23
C LEU A 553 11.93 1.25 14.29
N ALA A 554 12.06 2.41 14.94
CA ALA A 554 13.33 3.13 15.07
C ALA A 554 14.47 2.35 15.74
N ARG A 555 14.16 1.27 16.48
CA ARG A 555 15.14 0.43 17.19
C ARG A 555 15.79 -0.62 16.29
N TYR A 556 15.25 -0.84 15.10
CA TYR A 556 15.77 -1.83 14.16
C TYR A 556 17.01 -1.31 13.43
N ALA A 557 17.97 -2.20 13.22
CA ALA A 557 19.18 -1.92 12.46
C ALA A 557 18.88 -1.53 11.00
N PRO A 558 19.77 -0.79 10.34
CA PRO A 558 19.66 -0.53 8.90
C PRO A 558 19.55 -1.83 8.12
N VAL A 559 18.68 -1.84 7.13
CA VAL A 559 18.37 -3.02 6.32
C VAL A 559 18.46 -2.68 4.83
N SER A 560 19.02 -3.60 4.05
CA SER A 560 19.12 -3.48 2.59
C SER A 560 18.49 -4.70 1.92
N LEU A 561 17.83 -4.48 0.79
CA LEU A 561 17.28 -5.54 -0.05
C LEU A 561 18.19 -5.77 -1.24
N ALA A 562 18.54 -7.03 -1.47
CA ALA A 562 19.28 -7.45 -2.64
C ALA A 562 18.51 -8.51 -3.42
N LEU A 563 18.56 -8.42 -4.74
CA LEU A 563 18.03 -9.47 -5.61
C LEU A 563 19.06 -10.61 -5.72
N GLU A 564 18.65 -11.84 -5.42
CA GLU A 564 19.54 -13.01 -5.46
C GLU A 564 19.53 -13.69 -6.83
N GLY A 565 20.71 -14.09 -7.29
CA GLY A 565 20.89 -14.79 -8.56
C GLY A 565 20.92 -13.85 -9.77
N THR A 566 20.82 -14.44 -10.96
CA THR A 566 20.73 -13.70 -12.22
C THR A 566 19.27 -13.35 -12.52
N VAL A 567 19.04 -12.23 -13.24
CA VAL A 567 17.72 -11.92 -13.79
C VAL A 567 17.25 -13.15 -14.58
N PRO A 568 16.01 -13.64 -14.36
CA PRO A 568 15.54 -14.84 -15.01
C PRO A 568 15.45 -14.64 -16.53
N SER A 569 15.62 -15.71 -17.31
CA SER A 569 15.53 -15.68 -18.78
C SER A 569 14.10 -15.56 -19.31
N SER A 570 13.12 -15.77 -18.43
CA SER A 570 11.69 -15.61 -18.69
C SER A 570 11.03 -15.01 -17.46
N ARG A 571 9.80 -14.51 -17.62
CA ARG A 571 9.00 -14.00 -16.50
C ARG A 571 8.97 -14.99 -15.33
N GLY A 572 9.34 -14.54 -14.13
CA GLY A 572 9.46 -15.44 -12.98
C GLY A 572 9.85 -14.77 -11.66
N TRP A 573 9.71 -15.52 -10.57
CA TRP A 573 10.03 -15.07 -9.21
C TRP A 573 11.52 -15.14 -8.92
N MET A 574 12.09 -14.01 -8.51
CA MET A 574 13.48 -13.87 -8.09
C MET A 574 13.53 -13.68 -6.56
N PRO A 575 14.32 -14.48 -5.82
CA PRO A 575 14.44 -14.33 -4.38
C PRO A 575 15.03 -12.96 -3.98
N VAL A 576 14.57 -12.43 -2.85
CA VAL A 576 15.02 -11.17 -2.27
C VAL A 576 15.67 -11.45 -0.91
N ALA A 577 16.94 -11.08 -0.79
CA ALA A 577 17.70 -11.15 0.45
C ALA A 577 17.55 -9.88 1.29
N TRP A 578 17.33 -10.05 2.59
CA TRP A 578 17.32 -8.98 3.58
C TRP A 578 18.66 -8.95 4.31
N LEU A 579 19.48 -7.95 4.00
CA LEU A 579 20.80 -7.74 4.60
C LEU A 579 20.67 -6.72 5.73
N SER A 580 21.36 -6.91 6.85
CA SER A 580 21.37 -5.93 7.94
C SER A 580 22.80 -5.47 8.23
N GLY A 581 22.95 -4.16 8.47
CA GLY A 581 24.24 -3.56 8.80
C GLY A 581 24.61 -3.84 10.25
N ALA A 582 25.58 -4.72 10.47
CA ALA A 582 26.20 -5.08 11.77
C ALA A 582 25.24 -5.54 12.89
N ARG A 583 25.37 -6.82 13.26
CA ARG A 583 24.38 -7.68 13.93
C ARG A 583 23.12 -7.83 13.09
N GLY A 584 22.88 -9.07 12.67
CA GLY A 584 21.67 -9.43 11.92
C GLY A 584 20.43 -8.79 12.55
N LEU A 585 19.38 -8.58 11.76
CA LEU A 585 18.03 -8.90 12.27
C LEU A 585 18.21 -10.20 13.06
N PRO A 586 17.90 -10.24 14.38
CA PRO A 586 18.36 -11.31 15.24
C PRO A 586 18.07 -12.64 14.54
N ALA A 587 19.14 -13.26 14.02
CA ALA A 587 19.05 -14.58 13.47
C ALA A 587 18.59 -15.43 14.63
N GLY A 588 17.47 -16.13 14.45
CA GLY A 588 16.86 -16.96 15.48
C GLY A 588 17.92 -17.75 16.22
N GLY A 589 18.22 -17.31 17.44
CA GLY A 589 18.88 -18.13 18.45
C GLY A 589 17.80 -18.96 19.12
N ASP A 590 18.14 -20.20 19.47
CA ASP A 590 17.26 -21.28 19.92
C ASP A 590 16.55 -21.01 21.27
N GLY A 591 15.79 -19.91 21.37
CA GLY A 591 14.97 -19.58 22.52
C GLY A 591 15.73 -19.35 23.83
N THR A 592 17.06 -19.26 23.82
CA THR A 592 17.84 -19.00 25.04
C THR A 592 18.12 -17.50 25.16
N PRO A 593 17.57 -16.79 26.15
CA PRO A 593 17.91 -15.39 26.38
C PRO A 593 19.41 -15.27 26.70
N PRO A 594 20.13 -14.30 26.12
CA PRO A 594 21.51 -14.05 26.49
C PRO A 594 21.57 -13.66 27.96
N ALA A 595 22.49 -14.27 28.70
CA ALA A 595 22.80 -13.88 30.07
C ALA A 595 23.14 -12.39 30.08
N ALA A 596 22.44 -11.62 30.92
CA ALA A 596 22.75 -10.23 31.14
C ALA A 596 24.17 -10.12 31.71
N GLU A 597 25.12 -9.63 30.92
CA GLU A 597 26.38 -9.14 31.44
C GLU A 597 26.07 -7.94 32.33
N ALA A 598 26.22 -8.15 33.64
CA ALA A 598 26.16 -7.09 34.62
C ALA A 598 27.32 -6.12 34.39
N PRO A 599 27.09 -4.79 34.42
CA PRO A 599 28.18 -3.84 34.41
C PRO A 599 28.97 -3.97 35.72
N ALA A 600 30.28 -4.21 35.59
CA ALA A 600 31.21 -4.09 36.69
C ALA A 600 31.29 -2.62 37.16
N ASP A 601 31.43 -2.46 38.47
CA ASP A 601 31.67 -1.23 39.23
C ASP A 601 30.51 -0.25 39.42
N ALA A 602 29.74 -0.49 40.48
CA ALA A 602 29.28 0.56 41.39
C ALA A 602 29.27 0.02 42.83
N ALA A 603 30.09 0.63 43.69
CA ALA A 603 30.17 0.33 45.13
C ALA A 603 28.81 0.55 45.84
N PRO A 604 28.48 -0.22 46.89
CA PRO A 604 27.17 -0.18 47.52
C PRO A 604 27.00 1.07 48.39
N ALA A 605 25.95 1.83 48.13
CA ALA A 605 25.48 2.89 49.02
C ALA A 605 24.74 2.26 50.22
N GLU A 606 25.16 2.66 51.42
CA GLU A 606 24.57 2.33 52.72
C GLU A 606 23.06 2.60 52.78
N VAL A 607 22.36 1.63 53.35
CA VAL A 607 20.92 1.69 53.65
C VAL A 607 20.71 2.59 54.86
N ALA A 608 20.16 3.79 54.65
CA ALA A 608 19.66 4.64 55.73
C ALA A 608 18.32 4.08 56.24
N ALA A 609 18.34 3.54 57.46
CA ALA A 609 17.16 3.10 58.20
C ALA A 609 16.25 4.27 58.56
N ALA A 610 14.94 4.07 58.44
CA ALA A 610 13.91 4.99 58.92
C ALA A 610 13.92 5.08 60.46
N PRO A 611 13.72 6.27 61.07
CA PRO A 611 13.65 6.39 62.51
C PRO A 611 12.23 6.06 63.02
N ALA A 612 12.19 5.35 64.16
CA ALA A 612 10.99 5.03 64.92
C ALA A 612 10.46 6.27 65.71
N PRO A 613 9.17 6.28 66.11
CA PRO A 613 8.57 7.41 66.82
C PRO A 613 8.90 7.34 68.32
N THR A 614 9.23 8.49 68.91
CA THR A 614 9.29 8.67 70.36
C THR A 614 8.37 9.80 70.77
N ASP A 615 7.31 9.44 71.48
CA ASP A 615 6.57 10.30 72.40
C ASP A 615 7.51 10.81 73.51
N ASN A 616 7.47 12.11 73.81
CA ASN A 616 7.01 12.62 75.11
C ASN A 616 7.28 14.12 75.29
N ALA A 617 6.22 14.78 75.79
CA ALA A 617 6.20 15.74 76.89
C ALA A 617 6.79 17.17 76.72
N ASP A 618 5.85 18.10 76.88
CA ASP A 618 5.88 19.25 77.80
C ASP A 618 6.57 20.57 77.44
N THR A 619 5.75 21.63 77.55
CA THR A 619 6.05 23.01 78.02
C THR A 619 7.02 23.84 77.15
N GLN A 620 6.70 25.02 76.64
CA GLN A 620 5.93 26.18 77.12
C GLN A 620 5.37 26.95 75.92
#